data_AF-A0A257MJ29-F1
#
_entry.id   AF-A0A257MJ29-F1
#
_cell.length_a   1.000
_cell.length_b   1.000
_cell.length_c   1.000
_cell.angle_alpha   90.00
_cell.angle_beta   90.00
_cell.angle_gamma   90.00
#
_symmetry.space_group_name_H-M   'P 1'
#
loop_
_entity.id
_entity.type
_entity.pdbx_description
1 polymer ?
#
loop_
_entity_poly.entity_id
_entity_poly.type
_entity_poly.pdbx_seq_one_letter_code
_entity_poly.pdbx_strand_id
1 'polypeptide(L)'
;CSRIVAKLLKDNLISREIESADGIRTYRLFFASKPRCRRFDSLLALDSFEPCAGCIDECIPEHCSKLSEWIFSIVLGADVEAAP
;
A
#
# COMPACT_ATOMS: atom_id res chain seq x y z
N CYS A 1 -9.37 21.65 -4.17
CA CYS A 1 -9.51 20.22 -4.48
C CYS A 1 -8.13 19.65 -4.80
N SER A 2 -7.66 18.68 -4.02
CA SER A 2 -6.28 18.18 -4.12
C SER A 2 -5.97 17.63 -5.52
N ARG A 3 -4.79 17.95 -6.06
CA ARG A 3 -4.32 17.47 -7.37
C ARG A 3 -4.35 15.94 -7.49
N ILE A 4 -4.17 15.26 -6.36
CA ILE A 4 -4.21 13.80 -6.24
C ILE A 4 -5.61 13.27 -6.56
N VAL A 5 -6.66 13.81 -5.94
CA VAL A 5 -8.05 13.36 -6.17
C VAL A 5 -8.46 13.58 -7.63
N ALA A 6 -8.09 14.72 -8.22
CA ALA A 6 -8.36 14.99 -9.63
C ALA A 6 -7.69 13.97 -10.57
N LYS A 7 -6.44 13.60 -10.28
CA LYS A 7 -5.72 12.58 -11.05
C LYS A 7 -6.35 11.19 -10.90
N LEU A 8 -6.67 10.77 -9.68
CA LEU A 8 -7.29 9.47 -9.42
C LEU A 8 -8.67 9.33 -10.07
N LEU A 9 -9.47 10.40 -10.09
CA LEU A 9 -10.74 10.45 -10.83
C LEU A 9 -10.51 10.34 -12.34
N LYS A 10 -9.54 11.09 -12.88
CA LYS A 10 -9.17 11.04 -14.31
C LYS A 10 -8.71 9.63 -14.73
N ASP A 11 -7.96 8.95 -13.87
CA ASP A 11 -7.42 7.62 -14.12
C ASP A 11 -8.46 6.50 -13.83
N ASN A 12 -9.69 6.87 -13.44
CA ASN A 12 -10.79 5.97 -13.06
C ASN A 12 -10.38 4.99 -11.95
N LEU A 13 -9.58 5.44 -10.99
CA LEU A 13 -9.15 4.66 -9.82
C LEU A 13 -10.05 4.89 -8.61
N ILE A 14 -10.78 6.01 -8.60
CA ILE A 14 -11.80 6.33 -7.61
C ILE A 14 -13.03 6.92 -8.30
N SER A 15 -14.18 6.87 -7.65
CA SER A 15 -15.36 7.67 -7.98
C SER A 15 -15.68 8.63 -6.82
N ARG A 16 -16.54 9.62 -7.08
CA ARG A 16 -17.03 10.54 -6.04
C ARG A 16 -18.52 10.72 -6.15
N GLU A 17 -19.18 10.83 -5.00
CA GLU A 17 -20.57 11.27 -4.89
C GLU A 17 -20.63 12.55 -4.07
N ILE A 18 -21.58 13.42 -4.42
CA ILE A 18 -21.83 14.64 -3.63
C ILE A 18 -22.53 14.19 -2.35
N GLU A 19 -22.00 14.63 -1.22
CA GLU A 19 -22.58 14.34 0.09
C GLU A 19 -22.65 15.64 0.91
N SER A 20 -23.52 15.67 1.92
CA SER A 20 -23.55 16.72 2.93
C SER A 20 -23.23 16.12 4.29
N ALA A 21 -22.16 16.60 4.92
CA ALA A 21 -21.84 16.27 6.31
C ALA A 21 -21.97 17.55 7.14
N ASP A 22 -22.78 17.51 8.19
CA ASP A 22 -23.04 18.66 9.08
C ASP A 22 -23.46 19.95 8.36
N GLY A 23 -24.26 19.83 7.29
CA GLY A 23 -24.70 20.96 6.46
C GLY A 23 -23.64 21.52 5.51
N ILE A 24 -22.41 20.98 5.52
CA ILE A 24 -21.34 21.36 4.61
C ILE A 24 -21.35 20.40 3.41
N ARG A 25 -21.36 20.97 2.20
CA ARG A 25 -21.22 20.20 0.97
C ARG A 25 -19.82 19.60 0.88
N THR A 26 -19.75 18.29 0.85
CA THR A 26 -18.54 17.49 0.75
C THR A 26 -18.68 16.43 -0.35
N TYR A 27 -17.70 15.54 -0.45
CA TYR A 27 -17.72 14.42 -1.38
C TYR A 27 -17.33 13.14 -0.67
N ARG A 28 -18.08 12.06 -0.92
CA ARG A 28 -17.68 10.70 -0.54
C ARG A 28 -16.86 10.10 -1.69
N LEU A 29 -15.70 9.56 -1.38
CA LEU A 29 -14.84 8.89 -2.37
C LEU A 29 -15.00 7.37 -2.24
N PHE A 30 -15.16 6.70 -3.39
CA PHE A 30 -15.19 5.24 -3.46
C PHE A 30 -14.02 4.74 -4.29
N PHE A 31 -13.46 3.60 -3.88
CA PHE A 31 -12.45 2.91 -4.69
C PHE A 31 -13.14 2.25 -5.89
N ALA A 32 -12.69 2.58 -7.11
CA ALA A 32 -13.14 1.88 -8.30
C ALA A 32 -12.35 0.58 -8.39
N SER A 33 -12.94 -0.52 -7.94
CA SER A 33 -12.32 -1.85 -7.91
C SER A 33 -11.80 -2.25 -9.29
N LYS A 34 -10.50 -2.03 -9.53
CA LYS A 34 -9.77 -2.61 -10.65
C LYS A 34 -9.16 -3.93 -10.22
N PRO A 35 -8.99 -4.90 -11.13
CA PRO A 35 -8.20 -6.09 -10.82
C PRO A 35 -6.83 -5.65 -10.30
N ARG A 36 -6.42 -6.18 -9.13
CA ARG A 36 -5.11 -5.87 -8.55
C ARG A 36 -4.06 -6.10 -9.63
N CYS A 37 -3.33 -5.05 -9.99
CA CYS A 37 -2.20 -5.19 -10.87
C CYS A 37 -1.13 -5.95 -10.10
N ARG A 38 -1.05 -7.27 -10.30
CA ARG A 38 -0.12 -8.18 -9.61
C ARG A 38 1.36 -7.92 -9.92
N ARG A 39 1.69 -6.81 -10.57
CA ARG A 39 3.06 -6.43 -10.96
C ARG A 39 3.99 -6.29 -9.76
N PHE A 40 3.45 -5.98 -8.58
CA PHE A 40 4.24 -5.74 -7.38
C PHE A 40 4.09 -6.84 -6.33
N ASP A 41 3.31 -7.90 -6.61
CA ASP A 41 3.08 -8.98 -5.65
C ASP A 41 4.40 -9.67 -5.28
N SER A 42 5.35 -9.78 -6.21
CA SER A 42 6.69 -10.32 -5.92
C SER A 42 7.54 -9.44 -5.01
N LEU A 43 7.21 -8.15 -4.88
CA LEU A 43 7.91 -7.19 -4.00
C LEU A 43 7.23 -7.05 -2.65
N LEU A 44 6.11 -7.75 -2.45
CA LEU A 44 5.30 -7.73 -1.25
C LEU A 44 5.36 -9.10 -0.59
N ALA A 45 5.60 -9.13 0.71
CA ALA A 45 5.35 -10.29 1.54
C ALA A 45 4.33 -9.90 2.61
N LEU A 46 3.22 -10.65 2.65
CA LEU A 46 1.98 -10.23 3.32
C LEU A 46 1.52 -8.88 2.74
N ASP A 47 1.58 -7.81 3.53
CA ASP A 47 1.28 -6.44 3.11
C ASP A 47 2.47 -5.48 3.31
N SER A 48 3.68 -6.02 3.44
CA SER A 48 4.91 -5.25 3.62
C SER A 48 5.79 -5.30 2.37
N PHE A 49 6.29 -4.14 1.94
CA PHE A 49 7.21 -4.03 0.81
C PHE A 49 8.61 -4.49 1.22
N GLU A 50 9.30 -5.19 0.32
CA GLU A 50 10.72 -5.48 0.50
C GLU A 50 11.55 -4.18 0.59
N PRO A 51 12.54 -4.09 1.48
CA PRO A 51 13.34 -2.89 1.63
C PRO A 51 14.18 -2.58 0.38
N CYS A 52 14.49 -3.59 -0.43
CA CYS A 52 15.27 -3.45 -1.66
C CYS A 52 14.55 -2.65 -2.75
N ALA A 53 13.21 -2.57 -2.74
CA ALA A 53 12.43 -1.84 -3.74
C ALA A 53 12.73 -0.33 -3.78
N GLY A 54 13.33 0.23 -2.72
CA GLY A 54 13.76 1.63 -2.64
C GLY A 54 15.10 1.84 -1.96
N CYS A 55 15.89 0.78 -1.74
CA CYS A 55 17.20 0.89 -1.12
C CYS A 55 18.21 1.48 -2.12
N ILE A 56 19.08 2.38 -1.64
CA ILE A 56 20.18 2.97 -2.43
C ILE A 56 21.55 2.47 -1.98
N ASP A 57 21.58 1.54 -1.02
CA ASP A 57 22.81 1.02 -0.47
C ASP A 57 23.39 -0.04 -1.43
N GLU A 58 24.71 -0.01 -1.60
CA GLU A 58 25.44 -1.04 -2.33
C GLU A 58 25.69 -2.23 -1.38
N CYS A 59 24.66 -3.05 -1.19
CA CYS A 59 24.70 -4.21 -0.33
C CYS A 59 24.52 -5.52 -1.10
N ILE A 60 25.05 -6.60 -0.54
CA ILE A 60 24.82 -7.97 -1.00
C ILE A 60 23.64 -8.53 -0.17
N PRO A 61 22.56 -9.05 -0.79
CA PRO A 61 21.34 -9.46 -0.08
C PRO A 61 21.59 -10.39 1.12
N GLU A 62 22.53 -11.33 0.98
CA GLU A 62 22.91 -12.32 2.00
C GLU A 62 23.50 -11.69 3.27
N HIS A 63 23.91 -10.42 3.22
CA HIS A 63 24.53 -9.69 4.32
C HIS A 63 23.79 -8.39 4.67
N CYS A 64 22.63 -8.15 4.06
CA CYS A 64 21.87 -6.92 4.29
C CYS A 64 21.09 -6.98 5.62
N SER A 65 21.44 -6.09 6.55
CA SER A 65 20.76 -5.99 7.85
C SER A 65 19.30 -5.57 7.70
N LYS A 66 19.01 -4.57 6.86
CA LYS A 66 17.64 -4.09 6.58
C LYS A 66 16.75 -5.21 6.03
N LEU A 67 17.28 -6.02 5.13
CA LEU A 67 16.56 -7.18 4.59
C LEU A 67 16.32 -8.23 5.66
N SER A 68 17.33 -8.52 6.49
CA SER A 68 17.21 -9.48 7.59
C SER A 68 16.16 -9.04 8.61
N GLU A 69 16.20 -7.79 9.07
CA GLU A 69 15.23 -7.19 9.99
C GLU A 69 13.80 -7.25 9.45
N TRP A 70 13.63 -6.98 8.16
CA TRP A 70 12.34 -7.09 7.48
C TRP A 70 11.82 -8.53 7.45
N ILE A 71 12.67 -9.50 7.09
CA ILE A 71 12.31 -10.93 7.11
C ILE A 71 11.89 -11.34 8.53
N PHE A 72 12.67 -10.99 9.54
CA PHE A 72 12.34 -11.32 10.94
C PHE A 72 11.02 -10.67 11.38
N SER A 73 10.77 -9.42 10.99
CA SER A 73 9.51 -8.73 11.33
C SER A 73 8.30 -9.42 10.73
N ILE A 74 8.42 -9.96 9.51
CA ILE A 74 7.36 -10.72 8.85
C ILE A 74 7.15 -12.06 9.53
N VAL A 75 8.23 -12.80 9.79
CA VAL A 75 8.14 -14.12 10.40
C VAL A 75 7.54 -14.03 11.81
N LEU A 76 8.06 -13.12 12.65
CA LEU A 76 7.59 -12.93 14.02
C LEU A 76 6.20 -12.27 14.08
N GLY A 77 5.87 -11.44 13.10
CA GLY A 77 4.55 -10.80 12.99
C GLY A 77 3.45 -11.77 12.55
N ALA A 78 3.77 -12.73 11.68
CA ALA A 78 2.82 -13.75 11.20
C ALA A 78 2.33 -14.68 12.31
N ASP A 79 3.14 -14.91 13.35
CA ASP A 79 2.80 -15.77 14.48
C ASP A 79 1.69 -15.17 15.38
N VAL A 80 1.47 -13.85 15.33
CA VAL A 80 0.49 -13.15 16.18
C VAL A 80 -0.94 -13.23 15.63
N GLU A 81 -1.10 -13.38 14.31
CA GLU A 81 -2.41 -13.45 13.64
C GLU A 81 -2.99 -14.87 13.56
N ALA A 82 -2.23 -15.89 14.00
CA ALA A 82 -2.64 -17.29 14.01
C ALA A 82 -3.20 -17.78 15.37
N ALA A 83 -3.33 -16.90 16.37
CA ALA A 83 -3.98 -17.23 17.63
C ALA A 83 -5.51 -16.97 17.54
N PRO A 84 -6.36 -17.98 17.85
CA PRO A 84 -7.81 -17.92 17.69
C PRO A 84 -8.52 -16.98 18.68
#